data_AF-A0A8H3GR73-F1
#
_entry.id   AF-A0A8H3GR73-F1
#
_cell.length_a   1.000
_cell.length_b   1.000
_cell.length_c   1.000
_cell.angle_alpha   90.00
_cell.angle_beta   90.00
_cell.angle_gamma   90.00
#
_symmetry.space_group_name_H-M   'P 1'
#
loop_
_entity.id
_entity.type
_entity.pdbx_description
1 polymer ?
#
loop_
_entity_poly.entity_id
_entity_poly.type
_entity_poly.pdbx_seq_one_letter_code
_entity_poly.pdbx_strand_id
1 'polypeptide(L)'
;MEGAPECDSTQVLTLYDEDEDEDDIVDLAMPSSYKPETISSAGLSSIAEVEKGLRRGMCKESLQVIKQLLASRSAAYKAKDRNARGQVATTRARASIRDQDEKIQKACWRYNNSLRALKQLGLSEDDAKTFKPLSDSDLTPLKTYFDNYATQPGQKGTMSWIWRSSAAPNSANWEVQALKTEWFRSREHYKRRREHLVLLKREMVMTIRSFLRYEELWTWKASSNSISLGMKAYAHGRAKFFRSLAYKTLVACRKALYDDTVQLKWSSEWLRKHVIVDGQTVNFVENN
;
A
#
# COMPACT_ATOMS: atom_id res chain seq x y z
N MET A 1 -22.40 -45.20 -23.32
CA MET A 1 -22.63 -44.31 -22.16
C MET A 1 -21.31 -44.23 -21.43
N GLU A 2 -20.49 -43.26 -21.82
CA GLU A 2 -19.24 -42.94 -21.13
C GLU A 2 -19.65 -42.24 -19.83
N GLY A 3 -19.22 -42.80 -18.68
CA GLY A 3 -19.60 -42.29 -17.37
C GLY A 3 -19.13 -40.85 -17.18
N ALA A 4 -19.94 -40.03 -16.52
CA ALA A 4 -19.57 -38.66 -16.19
C ALA A 4 -18.25 -38.67 -15.38
N PRO A 5 -17.29 -37.79 -15.70
CA PRO A 5 -16.03 -37.72 -14.97
C PRO A 5 -16.27 -37.43 -13.49
N GLU A 6 -15.58 -38.15 -12.61
CA GLU A 6 -15.65 -37.98 -11.16
C GLU A 6 -15.17 -36.58 -10.75
N CYS A 7 -15.88 -35.97 -9.81
CA CYS A 7 -15.64 -34.60 -9.36
C CYS A 7 -14.32 -34.53 -8.56
N ASP A 8 -13.34 -33.77 -9.08
CA ASP A 8 -12.01 -33.62 -8.46
C ASP A 8 -12.02 -32.67 -7.23
N SER A 9 -13.02 -31.80 -7.11
CA SER A 9 -13.22 -30.92 -5.96
C SER A 9 -14.69 -30.52 -5.84
N THR A 10 -15.35 -30.89 -4.74
CA THR A 10 -16.71 -30.44 -4.42
C THR A 10 -16.70 -28.93 -4.13
N GLN A 11 -16.97 -28.13 -5.15
CA GLN A 11 -17.21 -26.69 -4.99
C GLN A 11 -18.71 -26.46 -4.99
N VAL A 12 -19.32 -26.59 -3.81
CA VAL A 12 -20.73 -26.29 -3.62
C VAL A 12 -20.98 -24.84 -4.03
N LEU A 13 -21.71 -24.66 -5.12
CA LEU A 13 -22.31 -23.39 -5.46
C LEU A 13 -23.58 -23.27 -4.60
N THR A 14 -23.43 -22.77 -3.38
CA THR A 14 -24.60 -22.39 -2.59
C THR A 14 -25.22 -21.13 -3.20
N LEU A 15 -26.20 -21.35 -4.08
CA LEU A 15 -27.18 -20.34 -4.45
C LEU A 15 -28.04 -20.11 -3.20
N TYR A 16 -27.61 -19.23 -2.29
CA TYR A 16 -28.51 -18.87 -1.18
C TYR A 16 -29.59 -17.95 -1.72
N ASP A 17 -30.78 -18.51 -1.92
CA ASP A 17 -32.01 -17.79 -1.68
C ASP A 17 -32.27 -17.79 -0.17
N GLU A 18 -32.67 -16.64 0.38
CA GLU A 18 -32.85 -16.46 1.83
C GLU A 18 -34.06 -17.25 2.40
N ASP A 19 -34.78 -18.00 1.54
CA ASP A 19 -36.07 -18.62 1.83
C ASP A 19 -36.16 -20.14 1.50
N GLU A 20 -35.08 -20.81 1.07
CA GLU A 20 -35.11 -22.27 0.78
C GLU A 20 -34.55 -23.11 1.94
N ASP A 21 -35.31 -24.15 2.32
CA ASP A 21 -34.98 -25.10 3.38
C ASP A 21 -33.62 -25.80 3.12
N GLU A 22 -32.89 -26.13 4.20
CA GLU A 22 -31.54 -26.74 4.17
C GLU A 22 -31.46 -28.09 3.43
N ASP A 23 -32.60 -28.66 3.04
CA ASP A 23 -32.77 -30.03 2.52
C ASP A 23 -32.60 -30.15 0.99
N ASP A 24 -32.52 -29.06 0.23
CA ASP A 24 -32.38 -29.07 -1.25
C ASP A 24 -30.99 -28.62 -1.76
N ILE A 25 -29.91 -28.94 -1.03
CA ILE A 25 -28.54 -28.69 -1.53
C ILE A 25 -28.20 -29.69 -2.63
N VAL A 26 -28.47 -29.32 -3.88
CA VAL A 26 -28.03 -30.07 -5.06
C VAL A 26 -26.58 -29.69 -5.40
N ASP A 27 -25.66 -30.64 -5.26
CA ASP A 27 -24.27 -30.46 -5.70
C ASP A 27 -24.21 -30.47 -7.23
N LEU A 28 -24.35 -29.28 -7.83
CA LEU A 28 -24.20 -29.10 -9.26
C LEU A 28 -22.70 -29.06 -9.60
N ALA A 29 -22.19 -30.15 -10.17
CA ALA A 29 -20.81 -30.24 -10.63
C ALA A 29 -20.55 -29.26 -11.80
N MET A 30 -20.07 -28.06 -11.46
CA MET A 30 -19.69 -27.03 -12.42
C MET A 30 -18.34 -27.33 -13.08
N PRO A 31 -18.06 -26.81 -14.28
CA PRO A 31 -16.73 -26.91 -14.90
C PRO A 31 -15.58 -26.51 -13.96
N SER A 32 -15.78 -25.52 -13.10
CA SER A 32 -14.78 -25.10 -12.09
C SER A 32 -14.45 -26.17 -11.04
N SER A 33 -15.23 -27.23 -10.91
CA SER A 33 -14.98 -28.34 -9.99
C SER A 33 -13.96 -29.34 -10.52
N TYR A 34 -13.66 -29.28 -11.83
CA TYR A 34 -12.77 -30.20 -12.53
C TYR A 34 -11.40 -29.55 -12.84
N LYS A 35 -10.39 -30.39 -13.12
CA LYS A 35 -9.10 -29.92 -13.64
C LYS A 35 -9.23 -29.50 -15.11
N PRO A 36 -8.40 -28.55 -15.59
CA PRO A 36 -8.45 -28.07 -16.98
C PRO A 36 -8.24 -29.17 -18.02
N GLU A 37 -7.47 -30.21 -17.68
CA GLU A 37 -7.28 -31.40 -18.52
C GLU A 37 -8.59 -32.15 -18.75
N THR A 38 -9.32 -32.43 -17.66
CA THR A 38 -10.63 -33.11 -17.69
C THR A 38 -11.70 -32.30 -18.43
N ILE A 39 -11.69 -30.97 -18.26
CA ILE A 39 -12.60 -30.07 -18.99
C ILE A 39 -12.35 -30.18 -20.50
N SER A 40 -11.07 -30.22 -20.89
CA SER A 40 -10.66 -30.31 -22.29
C SER A 40 -11.00 -31.67 -22.90
N SER A 41 -10.75 -32.76 -22.18
CA SER A 41 -11.06 -34.12 -22.64
C SER A 41 -12.57 -34.38 -22.77
N ALA A 42 -13.37 -33.78 -21.89
CA ALA A 42 -14.83 -33.89 -21.91
C ALA A 42 -15.51 -32.93 -22.92
N GLY A 43 -14.74 -32.09 -23.62
CA GLY A 43 -15.30 -31.12 -24.57
C GLY A 43 -16.10 -29.98 -23.92
N LEU A 44 -15.87 -29.71 -22.62
CA LEU A 44 -16.61 -28.73 -21.82
C LEU A 44 -15.98 -27.32 -21.86
N SER A 45 -15.13 -27.04 -22.85
CA SER A 45 -14.42 -25.75 -22.96
C SER A 45 -15.37 -24.56 -23.13
N SER A 46 -16.41 -24.71 -23.96
CA SER A 46 -17.41 -23.66 -24.21
C SER A 46 -18.20 -23.31 -22.94
N ILE A 47 -18.61 -24.31 -22.17
CA ILE A 47 -19.34 -24.06 -20.91
C ILE A 47 -18.43 -23.52 -19.81
N ALA A 48 -17.15 -23.91 -19.80
CA ALA A 48 -16.16 -23.32 -18.91
C ALA A 48 -15.95 -21.82 -19.19
N GLU A 49 -16.01 -21.38 -20.45
CA GLU A 49 -15.97 -19.96 -20.80
C GLU A 49 -17.21 -19.19 -20.33
N VAL A 50 -18.40 -19.79 -20.47
CA VAL A 50 -19.64 -19.21 -19.93
C VAL A 50 -19.56 -19.08 -18.42
N GLU A 51 -19.08 -20.13 -17.72
CA GLU A 51 -18.89 -20.08 -16.28
C GLU A 51 -17.89 -18.99 -15.88
N LYS A 52 -16.76 -18.82 -16.59
CA LYS A 52 -15.83 -17.71 -16.34
C LYS A 52 -16.56 -16.35 -16.37
N GLY A 53 -17.42 -16.14 -17.37
CA GLY A 53 -18.25 -14.94 -17.48
C GLY A 53 -19.14 -14.73 -16.25
N LEU A 54 -19.82 -15.79 -15.83
CA LEU A 54 -20.67 -15.80 -14.63
C LEU A 54 -19.86 -15.48 -13.37
N ARG A 55 -18.73 -16.17 -13.13
CA ARG A 55 -17.87 -15.95 -11.94
C ARG A 55 -17.31 -14.53 -11.88
N ARG A 56 -16.97 -13.93 -13.03
CA ARG A 56 -16.61 -12.51 -13.11
C ARG A 56 -17.76 -11.62 -12.66
N GLY A 57 -18.97 -11.87 -13.13
CA GLY A 57 -20.18 -11.18 -12.72
C GLY A 57 -20.39 -11.27 -11.20
N MET A 58 -20.38 -12.48 -10.65
CA MET A 58 -20.53 -12.74 -9.22
C MET A 58 -19.46 -12.04 -8.38
N CYS A 59 -18.21 -11.99 -8.84
CA CYS A 59 -17.14 -11.27 -8.14
C CYS A 59 -17.43 -9.76 -8.08
N LYS A 60 -17.86 -9.16 -9.20
CA LYS A 60 -18.18 -7.72 -9.26
C LYS A 60 -19.38 -7.39 -8.38
N GLU A 61 -20.44 -8.20 -8.45
CA GLU A 61 -21.64 -8.03 -7.64
C GLU A 61 -21.34 -8.20 -6.15
N SER A 62 -20.64 -9.26 -5.76
CA SER A 62 -20.27 -9.50 -4.37
C SER A 62 -19.44 -8.33 -3.81
N LEU A 63 -18.49 -7.79 -4.58
CA LEU A 63 -17.73 -6.60 -4.18
C LEU A 63 -18.63 -5.37 -4.01
N GLN A 64 -19.61 -5.18 -4.89
CA GLN A 64 -20.56 -4.08 -4.78
C GLN A 64 -21.42 -4.19 -3.51
N VAL A 65 -21.92 -5.39 -3.22
CA VAL A 65 -22.67 -5.69 -1.99
C VAL A 65 -21.80 -5.45 -0.75
N ILE A 66 -20.55 -5.90 -0.74
CA ILE A 66 -19.61 -5.67 0.37
C ILE A 66 -19.42 -4.16 0.61
N LYS A 67 -19.22 -3.36 -0.45
CA LYS A 67 -19.08 -1.89 -0.32
C LYS A 67 -20.33 -1.26 0.30
N GLN A 68 -21.51 -1.64 -0.17
CA GLN A 68 -22.78 -1.14 0.36
C GLN A 68 -22.99 -1.51 1.83
N LEU A 69 -22.72 -2.78 2.20
CA LEU A 69 -22.82 -3.24 3.59
C LEU A 69 -21.79 -2.56 4.51
N LEU A 70 -20.57 -2.32 4.03
CA LEU A 70 -19.57 -1.56 4.80
C LEU A 70 -20.01 -0.11 5.02
N ALA A 71 -20.60 0.52 4.02
CA ALA A 71 -21.16 1.87 4.15
C ALA A 71 -22.31 1.89 5.16
N SER A 72 -23.28 0.97 5.04
CA SER A 72 -24.42 0.87 5.96
C SER A 72 -23.98 0.59 7.39
N ARG A 73 -23.01 -0.31 7.58
CA ARG A 73 -22.43 -0.63 8.88
C ARG A 73 -21.75 0.56 9.52
N SER A 74 -20.96 1.31 8.74
CA SER A 74 -20.31 2.52 9.24
C SER A 74 -21.32 3.58 9.70
N ALA A 75 -22.47 3.69 9.02
CA ALA A 75 -23.56 4.55 9.42
C ALA A 75 -24.27 4.04 10.68
N ALA A 76 -24.49 2.73 10.80
CA ALA A 76 -25.09 2.10 11.97
C ALA A 76 -24.25 2.30 13.24
N TYR A 77 -22.92 2.17 13.17
CA TYR A 77 -22.03 2.50 14.30
C TYR A 77 -22.20 3.96 14.73
N LYS A 78 -22.20 4.91 13.78
CA LYS A 78 -22.37 6.35 14.09
C LYS A 78 -23.75 6.65 14.69
N ALA A 79 -24.81 6.00 14.19
CA ALA A 79 -26.15 6.13 14.74
C ALA A 79 -26.24 5.58 16.16
N LYS A 80 -25.63 4.41 16.43
CA LYS A 80 -25.53 3.83 17.77
C LYS A 80 -24.82 4.79 18.73
N ASP A 81 -23.64 5.29 18.36
CA ASP A 81 -22.83 6.13 19.26
C ASP A 81 -23.55 7.45 19.62
N ARG A 82 -24.30 8.02 18.66
CA ARG A 82 -25.06 9.26 18.85
C ARG A 82 -26.37 9.05 19.62
N ASN A 83 -27.15 8.03 19.25
CA ASN A 83 -28.57 7.95 19.62
C ASN A 83 -28.87 6.84 20.62
N ALA A 84 -28.09 5.74 20.66
CA ALA A 84 -28.38 4.65 21.58
C ALA A 84 -27.93 5.03 23.00
N ARG A 85 -28.91 5.06 23.91
CA ARG A 85 -28.72 5.30 25.35
C ARG A 85 -29.47 4.22 26.13
N GLY A 86 -28.88 3.76 27.24
CA GLY A 86 -29.44 2.67 28.04
C GLY A 86 -29.20 1.27 27.44
N GLN A 87 -29.50 0.24 28.24
CA GLN A 87 -29.16 -1.15 27.94
C GLN A 87 -29.95 -1.70 26.73
N VAL A 88 -31.27 -1.55 26.72
CA VAL A 88 -32.15 -2.15 25.68
C VAL A 88 -31.82 -1.60 24.28
N ALA A 89 -31.71 -0.28 24.13
CA ALA A 89 -31.40 0.35 22.85
C ALA A 89 -29.99 -0.04 22.35
N THR A 90 -29.02 -0.14 23.28
CA THR A 90 -27.66 -0.59 22.95
C THR A 90 -27.65 -2.03 22.47
N THR A 91 -28.39 -2.93 23.12
CA THR A 91 -28.50 -4.33 22.70
C THR A 91 -29.13 -4.47 21.33
N ARG A 92 -30.25 -3.77 21.05
CA ARG A 92 -30.90 -3.79 19.73
C ARG A 92 -29.97 -3.27 18.62
N ALA A 93 -29.28 -2.16 18.87
CA ALA A 93 -28.34 -1.61 17.90
C ALA A 93 -27.16 -2.56 17.65
N ARG A 94 -26.64 -3.23 18.68
CA ARG A 94 -25.60 -4.25 18.53
C ARG A 94 -26.07 -5.47 17.73
N ALA A 95 -27.31 -5.92 17.94
CA ALA A 95 -27.89 -7.01 17.16
C ALA A 95 -27.95 -6.65 15.67
N SER A 96 -28.47 -5.47 15.32
CA SER A 96 -28.52 -5.02 13.93
C SER A 96 -27.13 -4.89 13.29
N ILE A 97 -26.11 -4.45 14.04
CA ILE A 97 -24.72 -4.41 13.54
C ILE A 97 -24.18 -5.81 13.31
N ARG A 98 -24.45 -6.76 14.22
CA ARG A 98 -24.06 -8.16 14.06
C ARG A 98 -24.68 -8.78 12.81
N ASP A 99 -25.96 -8.53 12.57
CA ASP A 99 -26.65 -9.03 11.37
C ASP A 99 -26.00 -8.48 10.08
N GLN A 100 -25.51 -7.22 10.12
CA GLN A 100 -24.74 -6.65 9.02
C GLN A 100 -23.36 -7.32 8.86
N ASP A 101 -22.67 -7.61 9.96
CA ASP A 101 -21.37 -8.31 9.93
C ASP A 101 -21.53 -9.73 9.35
N GLU A 102 -22.59 -10.45 9.70
CA GLU A 102 -22.91 -11.77 9.13
C GLU A 102 -23.15 -11.68 7.62
N LYS A 103 -23.92 -10.69 7.16
CA LYS A 103 -24.12 -10.44 5.73
C LYS A 103 -22.82 -10.10 4.99
N ILE A 104 -21.93 -9.33 5.63
CA ILE A 104 -20.61 -9.02 5.08
C ILE A 104 -19.81 -10.31 4.92
N GLN A 105 -19.76 -11.18 5.93
CA GLN A 105 -19.00 -12.43 5.88
C GLN A 105 -19.55 -13.38 4.81
N LYS A 106 -20.87 -13.51 4.67
CA LYS A 106 -21.50 -14.27 3.59
C LYS A 106 -21.09 -13.73 2.21
N ALA A 107 -21.11 -12.41 2.01
CA ALA A 107 -20.68 -11.80 0.75
C ALA A 107 -19.17 -11.98 0.48
N CYS A 108 -18.34 -11.94 1.53
CA CYS A 108 -16.90 -12.20 1.43
C CYS A 108 -16.62 -13.65 1.00
N TRP A 109 -17.34 -14.59 1.60
CA TRP A 109 -17.28 -15.99 1.21
C TRP A 109 -17.67 -16.18 -0.26
N ARG A 110 -18.79 -15.60 -0.70
CA ARG A 110 -19.25 -15.66 -2.11
C ARG A 110 -18.20 -15.12 -3.08
N TYR A 111 -17.59 -13.98 -2.74
CA TYR A 111 -16.52 -13.38 -3.54
C TYR A 111 -15.29 -14.30 -3.62
N ASN A 112 -14.78 -14.75 -2.47
CA ASN A 112 -13.58 -15.59 -2.43
C ASN A 112 -13.81 -16.95 -3.08
N ASN A 113 -15.02 -17.52 -2.96
CA ASN A 113 -15.40 -18.75 -3.64
C ASN A 113 -15.41 -18.56 -5.17
N SER A 114 -16.05 -17.50 -5.64
CA SER A 114 -16.11 -17.16 -7.07
C SER A 114 -14.72 -16.88 -7.64
N LEU A 115 -13.85 -16.21 -6.88
CA LEU A 115 -12.46 -15.96 -7.27
C LEU A 115 -11.64 -17.25 -7.34
N ARG A 116 -11.88 -18.21 -6.46
CA ARG A 116 -11.23 -19.53 -6.48
C ARG A 116 -11.64 -20.32 -7.72
N ALA A 117 -12.94 -20.37 -8.02
CA ALA A 117 -13.46 -20.99 -9.24
C ALA A 117 -12.85 -20.36 -10.50
N LEU A 118 -12.76 -19.03 -10.53
CA LEU A 118 -12.15 -18.29 -11.65
C LEU A 118 -10.66 -18.61 -11.80
N LYS A 119 -9.93 -18.80 -10.69
CA LYS A 119 -8.53 -19.28 -10.69
C LYS A 119 -8.38 -20.68 -11.28
N GLN A 120 -9.30 -21.58 -10.95
CA GLN A 120 -9.26 -22.95 -11.46
C GLN A 120 -9.53 -23.03 -12.96
N LEU A 121 -10.46 -22.22 -13.46
CA LEU A 121 -10.76 -22.12 -14.89
C LEU A 121 -9.65 -21.38 -15.67
N GLY A 122 -8.77 -20.65 -14.98
CA GLY A 122 -7.66 -19.88 -15.55
C GLY A 122 -7.97 -18.38 -15.70
N LEU A 123 -7.15 -17.55 -15.05
CA LEU A 123 -7.28 -16.08 -15.07
C LEU A 123 -6.73 -15.47 -16.36
N SER A 124 -7.45 -14.47 -16.87
CA SER A 124 -6.86 -13.48 -17.76
C SER A 124 -5.93 -12.54 -16.98
N GLU A 125 -4.93 -11.96 -17.64
CA GLU A 125 -4.05 -10.95 -17.02
C GLU A 125 -4.84 -9.75 -16.46
N ASP A 126 -5.93 -9.37 -17.12
CA ASP A 126 -6.78 -8.25 -16.68
C ASP A 126 -7.59 -8.59 -15.43
N ASP A 127 -8.06 -9.82 -15.32
CA ASP A 127 -8.75 -10.33 -14.13
C ASP A 127 -7.80 -10.38 -12.93
N ALA A 128 -6.54 -10.78 -13.15
CA ALA A 128 -5.53 -10.84 -12.10
C ALA A 128 -5.18 -9.47 -11.52
N LYS A 129 -5.29 -8.41 -12.31
CA LYS A 129 -5.11 -7.02 -11.84
C LYS A 129 -6.32 -6.53 -11.06
N THR A 130 -7.52 -6.94 -11.47
CA THR A 130 -8.81 -6.41 -11.02
C THR A 130 -9.32 -7.10 -9.75
N PHE A 131 -9.19 -8.43 -9.67
CA PHE A 131 -9.67 -9.25 -8.56
C PHE A 131 -8.51 -9.75 -7.70
N LYS A 132 -8.57 -9.49 -6.40
CA LYS A 132 -7.58 -9.93 -5.41
C LYS A 132 -8.26 -10.73 -4.29
N PRO A 133 -7.58 -11.70 -3.66
CA PRO A 133 -8.11 -12.39 -2.48
C PRO A 133 -8.50 -11.39 -1.40
N LEU A 134 -9.67 -11.59 -0.80
CA LEU A 134 -10.19 -10.69 0.22
C LEU A 134 -9.89 -11.24 1.61
N SER A 135 -9.26 -10.41 2.45
CA SER A 135 -9.03 -10.69 3.88
C SER A 135 -9.79 -9.72 4.78
N ASP A 136 -9.92 -10.05 6.06
CA ASP A 136 -10.62 -9.20 7.04
C ASP A 136 -10.00 -7.80 7.18
N SER A 137 -8.68 -7.66 6.96
CA SER A 137 -8.02 -6.34 6.98
C SER A 137 -8.50 -5.41 5.87
N ASP A 138 -9.02 -5.98 4.78
CA ASP A 138 -9.54 -5.21 3.65
C ASP A 138 -10.98 -4.70 3.89
N LEU A 139 -11.66 -5.18 4.95
CA LEU A 139 -13.05 -4.81 5.29
C LEU A 139 -13.17 -3.46 6.03
N THR A 140 -12.23 -2.56 5.76
CA THR A 140 -12.23 -1.22 6.33
C THR A 140 -13.13 -0.28 5.52
N PRO A 141 -14.14 0.37 6.15
CA PRO A 141 -14.99 1.33 5.45
C PRO A 141 -14.20 2.54 4.96
N LEU A 142 -14.57 3.07 3.78
CA LEU A 142 -13.90 4.24 3.19
C LEU A 142 -13.92 5.46 4.12
N LYS A 143 -15.02 5.67 4.85
CA LYS A 143 -15.15 6.79 5.79
C LYS A 143 -14.17 6.68 6.96
N THR A 144 -13.98 5.49 7.50
CA THR A 144 -13.03 5.23 8.59
C THR A 144 -11.60 5.54 8.17
N TYR A 145 -11.23 5.26 6.91
CA TYR A 145 -9.94 5.66 6.36
C TYR A 145 -9.73 7.18 6.43
N PHE A 146 -10.72 7.97 5.99
CA PHE A 146 -10.62 9.44 6.04
C PHE A 146 -10.68 10.02 7.45
N ASP A 147 -11.49 9.44 8.34
CA ASP A 147 -11.58 9.85 9.75
C ASP A 147 -10.23 9.63 10.46
N ASN A 148 -9.57 8.48 10.21
CA ASN A 148 -8.24 8.17 10.74
C ASN A 148 -7.17 9.13 10.18
N TYR A 149 -7.25 9.44 8.89
CA TYR A 149 -6.34 10.40 8.25
C TYR A 149 -6.45 11.80 8.86
N ALA A 150 -7.66 12.25 9.20
CA ALA A 150 -7.86 13.55 9.84
C ALA A 150 -7.33 13.58 11.29
N THR A 151 -7.39 12.46 11.99
CA THR A 151 -7.03 12.38 13.43
C THR A 151 -5.52 12.19 13.64
N GLN A 152 -4.82 11.50 12.73
CA GLN A 152 -3.39 11.17 12.87
C GLN A 152 -2.58 11.63 11.64
N PRO A 153 -2.23 12.93 11.56
CA PRO A 153 -1.39 13.44 10.49
C PRO A 153 -0.01 12.77 10.52
N GLY A 154 0.27 11.90 9.56
CA GLY A 154 1.59 11.27 9.39
C GLY A 154 1.61 9.75 9.47
N GLN A 155 0.67 9.13 10.20
CA GLN A 155 0.46 7.68 10.16
C GLN A 155 -0.56 7.35 9.07
N LYS A 156 -0.06 6.96 7.90
CA LYS A 156 -0.91 6.59 6.78
C LYS A 156 -1.28 5.11 6.90
N GLY A 157 -2.52 4.83 7.31
CA GLY A 157 -3.14 3.56 6.94
C GLY A 157 -3.15 3.45 5.41
N THR A 158 -3.02 2.24 4.87
CA THR A 158 -3.23 2.02 3.43
C THR A 158 -4.73 1.84 3.21
N MET A 159 -5.34 2.60 2.30
CA MET A 159 -6.74 2.40 1.93
C MET A 159 -6.95 0.95 1.48
N SER A 160 -8.07 0.32 1.83
CA SER A 160 -8.36 -1.02 1.31
C SER A 160 -8.41 -1.03 -0.21
N TRP A 161 -7.93 -2.10 -0.84
CA TRP A 161 -7.87 -2.21 -2.30
C TRP A 161 -9.27 -2.26 -2.94
N ILE A 162 -10.28 -2.70 -2.19
CA ILE A 162 -11.68 -2.76 -2.64
C ILE A 162 -12.17 -1.40 -3.14
N TRP A 163 -11.76 -0.32 -2.48
CA TRP A 163 -12.13 1.06 -2.84
C TRP A 163 -11.34 1.61 -4.03
N ARG A 164 -10.20 1.00 -4.38
CA ARG A 164 -9.40 1.35 -5.58
C ARG A 164 -9.75 0.52 -6.80
N SER A 165 -10.37 -0.64 -6.62
CA SER A 165 -10.62 -1.56 -7.72
C SER A 165 -11.67 -1.00 -8.69
N SER A 166 -11.41 -1.18 -9.98
CA SER A 166 -12.37 -0.94 -11.06
C SER A 166 -13.44 -2.03 -11.17
N ALA A 167 -13.28 -3.15 -10.43
CA ALA A 167 -14.17 -4.31 -10.48
C ALA A 167 -15.64 -3.94 -10.19
N ALA A 168 -15.83 -3.12 -9.15
CA ALA A 168 -17.12 -2.64 -8.70
C ALA A 168 -17.08 -1.11 -8.70
N PRO A 169 -17.70 -0.43 -9.69
CA PRO A 169 -17.69 1.02 -9.74
C PRO A 169 -18.37 1.58 -8.50
N ASN A 170 -17.77 2.62 -7.91
CA ASN A 170 -18.35 3.25 -6.72
C ASN A 170 -19.65 3.96 -7.11
N SER A 171 -20.76 3.53 -6.51
CA SER A 171 -22.11 3.96 -6.89
C SER A 171 -22.46 5.32 -6.26
N ALA A 172 -21.99 5.59 -5.04
CA ALA A 172 -22.34 6.81 -4.35
C ALA A 172 -21.43 7.99 -4.77
N ASN A 173 -22.06 9.13 -5.12
CA ASN A 173 -21.33 10.32 -5.57
C ASN A 173 -20.28 10.78 -4.55
N TRP A 174 -20.59 10.72 -3.25
CA TRP A 174 -19.63 11.12 -2.20
C TRP A 174 -18.38 10.23 -2.18
N GLU A 175 -18.49 8.92 -2.47
CA GLU A 175 -17.35 7.99 -2.52
C GLU A 175 -16.43 8.36 -3.69
N VAL A 176 -17.03 8.63 -4.85
CA VAL A 176 -16.31 9.05 -6.06
C VAL A 176 -15.57 10.37 -5.81
N GLN A 177 -16.23 11.36 -5.20
CA GLN A 177 -15.59 12.64 -4.88
C GLN A 177 -14.48 12.47 -3.84
N ALA A 178 -14.71 11.66 -2.80
CA ALA A 178 -13.70 11.38 -1.79
C ALA A 178 -12.45 10.72 -2.40
N LEU A 179 -12.63 9.72 -3.27
CA LEU A 179 -11.53 9.05 -3.97
C LEU A 179 -10.80 9.99 -4.93
N LYS A 180 -11.51 10.90 -5.63
CA LYS A 180 -10.88 11.95 -6.44
C LYS A 180 -9.99 12.84 -5.57
N THR A 181 -10.49 13.31 -4.43
CA THR A 181 -9.69 14.14 -3.52
C THR A 181 -8.46 13.40 -3.00
N GLU A 182 -8.59 12.11 -2.70
CA GLU A 182 -7.48 11.29 -2.24
C GLU A 182 -6.44 11.04 -3.32
N TRP A 183 -6.87 10.90 -4.58
CA TRP A 183 -5.98 10.83 -5.72
C TRP A 183 -5.15 12.12 -5.86
N PHE A 184 -5.80 13.29 -5.83
CA PHE A 184 -5.09 14.57 -5.88
C PHE A 184 -4.11 14.72 -4.73
N ARG A 185 -4.52 14.39 -3.50
CA ARG A 185 -3.63 14.42 -2.32
C ARG A 185 -2.44 13.49 -2.50
N SER A 186 -2.67 12.25 -2.93
CA SER A 186 -1.61 11.26 -3.14
C SER A 186 -0.63 11.70 -4.21
N ARG A 187 -1.12 12.30 -5.30
CA ARG A 187 -0.30 12.89 -6.36
C ARG A 187 0.56 14.04 -5.84
N GLU A 188 0.00 14.97 -5.08
CA GLU A 188 0.75 16.10 -4.53
C GLU A 188 1.77 15.63 -3.46
N HIS A 189 1.43 14.61 -2.67
CA HIS A 189 2.37 13.97 -1.75
C HIS A 189 3.53 13.31 -2.50
N TYR A 190 3.26 12.64 -3.62
CA TYR A 190 4.31 12.06 -4.45
C TYR A 190 5.25 13.13 -5.01
N LYS A 191 4.70 14.21 -5.59
CA LYS A 191 5.49 15.35 -6.07
C LYS A 191 6.36 15.96 -4.97
N ARG A 192 5.74 16.29 -3.82
CA ARG A 192 6.44 16.86 -2.67
C ARG A 192 7.55 15.93 -2.14
N ARG A 193 7.29 14.62 -2.05
CA ARG A 193 8.31 13.65 -1.63
C ARG A 193 9.46 13.58 -2.63
N ARG A 194 9.17 13.60 -3.93
CA ARG A 194 10.18 13.64 -4.98
C ARG A 194 11.04 14.90 -4.87
N GLU A 195 10.43 16.06 -4.64
CA GLU A 195 11.15 17.32 -4.37
C GLU A 195 11.99 17.23 -3.09
N HIS A 196 11.44 16.67 -2.02
CA HIS A 196 12.17 16.46 -0.77
C HIS A 196 13.38 15.54 -0.94
N LEU A 197 13.31 14.49 -1.77
CA LEU A 197 14.48 13.65 -2.05
C LEU A 197 15.60 14.44 -2.74
N VAL A 198 15.24 15.33 -3.67
CA VAL A 198 16.19 16.23 -4.33
C VAL A 198 16.81 17.20 -3.31
N LEU A 199 15.99 17.84 -2.48
CA LEU A 199 16.45 18.77 -1.45
C LEU A 199 17.33 18.07 -0.41
N LEU A 200 16.94 16.89 0.05
CA LEU A 200 17.68 16.11 1.05
C LEU A 200 19.08 15.75 0.54
N LYS A 201 19.21 15.25 -0.70
CA LYS A 201 20.53 14.97 -1.29
C LYS A 201 21.38 16.24 -1.41
N ARG A 202 20.77 17.36 -1.81
CA ARG A 202 21.43 18.66 -1.82
C ARG A 202 21.91 19.05 -0.42
N GLU A 203 21.06 18.95 0.60
CA GLU A 203 21.39 19.29 1.98
C GLU A 203 22.52 18.41 2.53
N MET A 204 22.52 17.10 2.24
CA MET A 204 23.61 16.19 2.60
C MET A 204 24.96 16.65 2.03
N VAL A 205 25.02 17.01 0.74
CA VAL A 205 26.27 17.51 0.15
C VAL A 205 26.62 18.91 0.67
N MET A 206 25.64 19.79 0.85
CA MET A 206 25.88 21.15 1.35
C MET A 206 26.34 21.17 2.80
N THR A 207 25.87 20.25 3.65
CA THR A 207 26.35 20.10 5.03
C THR A 207 27.80 19.60 5.08
N ILE A 208 28.17 18.65 4.22
CA ILE A 208 29.57 18.23 4.08
C ILE A 208 30.43 19.41 3.64
N ARG A 209 30.00 20.13 2.59
CA ARG A 209 30.72 21.30 2.06
C ARG A 209 30.84 22.42 3.08
N SER A 210 29.80 22.68 3.88
CA SER A 210 29.86 23.74 4.89
C SER A 210 30.87 23.39 5.98
N PHE A 211 30.96 22.13 6.41
CA PHE A 211 31.97 21.70 7.38
C PHE A 211 33.39 21.79 6.81
N LEU A 212 33.63 21.37 5.57
CA LEU A 212 34.93 21.58 4.91
C LEU A 212 35.27 23.08 4.81
N ARG A 213 34.29 23.92 4.47
CA ARG A 213 34.49 25.37 4.43
C ARG A 213 34.83 25.95 5.80
N TYR A 214 34.22 25.45 6.88
CA TYR A 214 34.58 25.84 8.23
C TYR A 214 35.99 25.38 8.61
N GLU A 215 36.40 24.17 8.22
CA GLU A 215 37.78 23.69 8.39
C GLU A 215 38.78 24.65 7.73
N GLU A 216 38.57 25.00 6.46
CA GLU A 216 39.40 25.98 5.73
C GLU A 216 39.45 27.34 6.44
N LEU A 217 38.30 27.82 6.93
CA LEU A 217 38.23 29.12 7.61
C LEU A 217 38.98 29.12 8.94
N TRP A 218 38.92 28.02 9.70
CA TRP A 218 39.63 27.88 10.97
C TRP A 218 41.14 27.63 10.77
N THR A 219 41.55 26.91 9.71
CA THR A 219 42.97 26.76 9.35
C THR A 219 43.59 28.07 8.87
N TRP A 220 42.85 28.84 8.06
CA TRP A 220 43.25 30.20 7.68
C TRP A 220 43.40 31.10 8.91
N LYS A 221 42.43 31.09 9.83
CA LYS A 221 42.54 31.82 11.10
C LYS A 221 43.74 31.37 11.93
N ALA A 222 44.08 30.09 11.94
CA ALA A 222 45.27 29.61 12.67
C ALA A 222 46.60 30.09 12.04
N SER A 223 46.57 30.48 10.77
CA SER A 223 47.76 30.86 10.00
C SER A 223 48.04 32.37 10.04
N SER A 224 47.16 33.19 10.62
CA SER A 224 47.38 34.64 10.68
C SER A 224 48.40 35.03 11.75
N ASN A 225 49.29 35.96 11.39
CA ASN A 225 50.46 36.33 12.21
C ASN A 225 50.12 37.10 13.51
N SER A 226 48.90 37.62 13.66
CA SER A 226 48.50 38.52 14.76
C SER A 226 47.88 37.80 15.96
N ILE A 227 48.11 36.50 16.14
CA ILE A 227 47.36 35.64 17.06
C ILE A 227 48.27 34.96 18.09
N SER A 228 47.82 34.90 19.35
CA SER A 228 48.49 34.19 20.46
C SER A 228 48.56 32.68 20.24
N LEU A 229 49.60 32.02 20.77
CA LEU A 229 49.82 30.58 20.66
C LEU A 229 48.59 29.74 21.10
N GLY A 230 47.90 30.15 22.17
CA GLY A 230 46.70 29.46 22.66
C GLY A 230 45.51 29.57 21.69
N MET A 231 45.31 30.74 21.09
CA MET A 231 44.29 30.96 20.07
C MET A 231 44.58 30.17 18.79
N LYS A 232 45.87 30.05 18.42
CA LYS A 232 46.32 29.20 17.30
C LYS A 232 46.01 27.73 17.55
N ALA A 233 46.33 27.21 18.74
CA ALA A 233 46.01 25.83 19.13
C ALA A 233 44.50 25.56 19.10
N TYR A 234 43.69 26.51 19.61
CA TYR A 234 42.23 26.42 19.55
C TYR A 234 41.69 26.39 18.11
N ALA A 235 42.19 27.27 17.23
CA ALA A 235 41.79 27.32 15.83
C ALA A 235 42.10 26.01 15.09
N HIS A 236 43.27 25.41 15.31
CA HIS A 236 43.59 24.06 14.80
C HIS A 236 42.66 22.99 15.35
N GLY A 237 42.31 23.04 16.64
CA GLY A 237 41.33 22.14 17.25
C GLY A 237 39.95 22.24 16.61
N ARG A 238 39.48 23.47 16.32
CA ARG A 238 38.21 23.72 15.61
C ARG A 238 38.25 23.21 14.17
N ALA A 239 39.34 23.41 13.45
CA ALA A 239 39.52 22.86 12.12
C ALA A 239 39.38 21.32 12.11
N LYS A 240 40.12 20.64 13.01
CA LYS A 240 40.06 19.18 13.17
C LYS A 240 38.65 18.70 13.53
N PHE A 241 37.94 19.44 14.40
CA PHE A 241 36.56 19.14 14.76
C PHE A 241 35.62 19.18 13.55
N PHE A 242 35.66 20.24 12.74
CA PHE A 242 34.82 20.34 11.53
C PHE A 242 35.18 19.29 10.48
N ARG A 243 36.46 18.97 10.28
CA ARG A 243 36.89 17.84 9.43
C ARG A 243 36.28 16.52 9.89
N SER A 244 36.27 16.28 11.21
CA SER A 244 35.68 15.07 11.79
C SER A 244 34.16 15.00 11.58
N LEU A 245 33.46 16.13 11.64
CA LEU A 245 32.03 16.20 11.36
C LEU A 245 31.74 15.93 9.88
N ALA A 246 32.52 16.52 8.96
CA ALA A 246 32.41 16.28 7.52
C ALA A 246 32.58 14.79 7.19
N TYR A 247 33.56 14.13 7.81
CA TYR A 247 33.79 12.70 7.63
C TYR A 247 32.62 11.87 8.16
N LYS A 248 32.16 12.13 9.38
CA LYS A 248 31.03 11.41 10.00
C LYS A 248 29.75 11.55 9.18
N THR A 249 29.42 12.75 8.69
CA THR A 249 28.23 12.96 7.86
C THR A 249 28.37 12.27 6.52
N LEU A 250 29.54 12.31 5.89
CA LEU A 250 29.78 11.61 4.63
C LEU A 250 29.60 10.08 4.78
N VAL A 251 30.12 9.49 5.86
CA VAL A 251 29.95 8.05 6.13
C VAL A 251 28.48 7.71 6.37
N ALA A 252 27.78 8.51 7.17
CA ALA A 252 26.36 8.31 7.48
C ALA A 252 25.47 8.44 6.23
N CYS A 253 25.74 9.44 5.37
CA CYS A 253 24.95 9.74 4.19
C CYS A 253 25.37 8.94 2.95
N ARG A 254 26.46 8.16 3.00
CA ARG A 254 27.01 7.43 1.84
C ARG A 254 25.94 6.69 1.04
N LYS A 255 25.15 5.85 1.70
CA LYS A 255 24.13 5.03 1.01
C LYS A 255 23.11 5.90 0.26
N ALA A 256 22.70 7.03 0.84
CA ALA A 256 21.73 7.93 0.23
C ALA A 256 22.34 8.82 -0.87
N LEU A 257 23.62 9.20 -0.75
CA LEU A 257 24.32 10.02 -1.73
C LEU A 257 24.56 9.29 -3.06
N TYR A 258 24.87 7.99 -2.98
CA TYR A 258 25.12 7.14 -4.15
C TYR A 258 23.89 6.36 -4.62
N ASP A 259 22.71 6.63 -4.06
CA ASP A 259 21.46 6.03 -4.50
C ASP A 259 21.05 6.59 -5.89
N ASP A 260 20.59 5.73 -6.79
CA ASP A 260 20.20 6.11 -8.17
C ASP A 260 18.78 6.70 -8.26
N THR A 261 18.00 6.68 -7.18
CA THR A 261 16.62 7.22 -7.16
C THR A 261 16.51 8.67 -7.61
N VAL A 262 17.52 9.50 -7.30
CA VAL A 262 17.59 10.92 -7.65
C VAL A 262 19.02 11.28 -7.98
N GLN A 263 19.30 11.63 -9.24
CA GLN A 263 20.63 12.03 -9.67
C GLN A 263 20.73 13.55 -9.83
N LEU A 264 21.65 14.15 -9.08
CA LEU A 264 22.00 15.56 -9.15
C LEU A 264 23.38 15.68 -9.78
N LYS A 265 23.45 16.11 -11.05
CA LYS A 265 24.71 16.15 -11.82
C LYS A 265 25.85 16.88 -11.09
N TRP A 266 25.54 18.05 -10.51
CA TRP A 266 26.54 18.82 -9.78
C TRP A 266 27.03 18.10 -8.51
N SER A 267 26.16 17.33 -7.85
CA SER A 267 26.53 16.66 -6.60
C SER A 267 27.39 15.44 -6.87
N SER A 268 27.07 14.66 -7.90
CA SER A 268 27.90 13.54 -8.34
C SER A 268 29.26 14.01 -8.87
N GLU A 269 29.29 15.08 -9.66
CA GLU A 269 30.55 15.70 -10.10
C GLU A 269 31.39 16.20 -8.92
N TRP A 270 30.75 16.83 -7.93
CA TRP A 270 31.45 17.30 -6.74
C TRP A 270 32.04 16.15 -5.94
N LEU A 271 31.25 15.10 -5.67
CA LEU A 271 31.70 13.90 -4.96
C LEU A 271 32.88 13.25 -5.70
N ARG A 272 32.78 13.07 -7.02
CA ARG A 272 33.87 12.52 -7.84
C ARG A 272 35.18 13.31 -7.71
N LYS A 273 35.10 14.64 -7.56
CA LYS A 273 36.29 15.50 -7.48
C LYS A 273 36.89 15.58 -6.07
N HIS A 274 36.10 15.42 -5.02
CA HIS A 274 36.51 15.74 -3.64
C HIS A 274 36.53 14.52 -2.72
N VAL A 275 36.03 13.37 -3.17
CA VAL A 275 35.89 12.16 -2.35
C VAL A 275 36.57 11.00 -3.05
N ILE A 276 37.47 10.33 -2.32
CA ILE A 276 38.13 9.10 -2.73
C ILE A 276 37.38 7.94 -2.07
N VAL A 277 36.99 6.95 -2.87
CA VAL A 277 36.27 5.75 -2.41
C VAL A 277 37.16 4.54 -2.61
N ASP A 278 37.83 4.10 -1.55
CA ASP A 278 38.69 2.91 -1.55
C ASP A 278 37.92 1.76 -0.89
N GLY A 279 37.09 1.07 -1.66
CA GLY A 279 36.27 -0.03 -1.17
C GLY A 279 35.27 0.41 -0.08
N GLN A 280 35.52 0.07 1.18
CA GLN A 280 34.66 0.45 2.31
C GLN A 280 35.03 1.80 2.95
N THR A 281 36.27 2.27 2.78
CA THR A 281 36.74 3.55 3.34
C THR A 281 36.45 4.69 2.38
N VAL A 282 36.03 5.84 2.94
CA VAL A 282 35.72 7.03 2.15
C VAL A 282 36.43 8.22 2.76
N ASN A 283 37.36 8.81 2.01
CA ASN A 283 38.19 9.92 2.46
C ASN A 283 37.98 11.14 1.56
N PHE A 284 38.27 12.33 2.07
CA PHE A 284 38.34 13.53 1.24
C PHE A 284 39.69 13.57 0.52
N VAL A 285 39.70 14.08 -0.71
CA VAL A 285 40.95 14.40 -1.43
C VAL A 285 41.70 15.45 -0.60
N GLU A 286 42.95 15.17 -0.26
CA GLU A 286 43.80 16.18 0.39
C GLU A 286 44.19 17.22 -0.66
N ASN A 287 43.72 18.45 -0.48
CA ASN A 287 44.24 19.58 -1.23
C ASN A 287 45.66 19.86 -0.72
N ASN A 288 46.67 19.47 -1.50
CA ASN A 288 48.03 20.00 -1.37
C ASN A 288 48.05 21.50 -1.67
#